data_AF-A0A9D6QJ78-F1
#
_entry.id   AF-A0A9D6QJ78-F1
#
_cell.length_a   1.000
_cell.length_b   1.000
_cell.length_c   1.000
_cell.angle_alpha   90.00
_cell.angle_beta   90.00
_cell.angle_gamma   90.00
#
_symmetry.space_group_name_H-M   'P 1'
#
loop_
_entity.id
_entity.type
_entity.pdbx_description
1 polymer ?
#
loop_
_entity_poly.entity_id
_entity_poly.type
_entity_poly.pdbx_seq_one_letter_code
_entity_poly.pdbx_strand_id
1 'polypeptide(L)'
;MKSNLLLSIFTFLFLFIIFQSCQDNGVTSSKNKVELTNEEMTRLVLLDTSYVYPEADGHELALNISSKFLNNKDGIMRTISNFISVPSLYRTTGKTLIKTDFAVSKPNTPSLYIANFKDEKGYVVISADKRAHEVLAVVGGGTIDQTAHIGLRIFLENAVKHVDEKVAQLESLRGDKIFNSMVAKLEASLNSKQGDSKPVKDGRVANVPCQQQQKLHVPGQVLSCDPGCTAYTTTTPIATMNVTNYVTAPLLTTLWHQGPPYNNGQPDAGCTSGYVCGVNQKYLAGCVAIAEGQVVAYFNAKKYANWQTIVGKSCSSYTTDESNTVADLAHSIYLDYGIYVKRNCDETGAGFNIGDFQFTNPRGISGRYGLVQGEWRSWNTGDIRNSLANGSPVVIQGTLNLCCFIWCWGCGGGHEWVIDGMRDLGVQTTYRVITTYTGTGCPPDWNSTYTSTSTTATQIHQNWGWGPGRGSGPSDWYAQDCFQSNVPVGRDINFNHANYIVAYITPL
;
A
#
# COMPACT_ATOMS: atom_id res chain seq x y z
N MET A 1 47.15 -20.24 -57.19
CA MET A 1 48.44 -20.34 -56.46
C MET A 1 48.25 -19.76 -55.07
N LYS A 2 48.47 -20.64 -54.07
CA LYS A 2 48.81 -20.41 -52.65
C LYS A 2 47.80 -19.61 -51.79
N SER A 3 46.94 -20.18 -50.93
CA SER A 3 47.03 -21.23 -49.88
C SER A 3 47.33 -20.70 -48.48
N ASN A 4 46.45 -21.07 -47.53
CA ASN A 4 46.68 -21.39 -46.11
C ASN A 4 46.90 -20.18 -45.17
N LEU A 5 46.49 -20.12 -43.89
CA LEU A 5 45.96 -21.08 -42.90
C LEU A 5 45.54 -20.19 -41.69
N LEU A 6 44.38 -20.33 -41.03
CA LEU A 6 44.14 -20.87 -39.67
C LEU A 6 42.98 -20.02 -39.09
N LEU A 7 41.76 -20.52 -38.92
CA LEU A 7 41.27 -21.40 -37.84
C LEU A 7 41.40 -20.76 -36.44
N SER A 8 40.30 -20.23 -35.89
CA SER A 8 39.74 -20.73 -34.62
C SER A 8 38.38 -20.13 -34.29
N ILE A 9 37.45 -21.07 -34.14
CA ILE A 9 36.12 -20.98 -33.57
C ILE A 9 36.24 -20.56 -32.10
N PHE A 10 35.55 -19.49 -31.68
CA PHE A 10 35.23 -19.27 -30.27
C PHE A 10 33.77 -18.83 -30.15
N THR A 11 32.90 -19.83 -30.12
CA THR A 11 31.54 -19.73 -29.61
C THR A 11 31.63 -19.47 -28.11
N PHE A 12 31.42 -18.23 -27.67
CA PHE A 12 31.31 -17.91 -26.25
C PHE A 12 29.94 -18.38 -25.75
N LEU A 13 29.91 -19.63 -25.27
CA LEU A 13 28.84 -20.18 -24.45
C LEU A 13 28.96 -19.52 -23.06
N PHE A 14 28.19 -18.47 -22.79
CA PHE A 14 28.07 -17.92 -21.44
C PHE A 14 27.26 -18.90 -20.58
N LEU A 15 28.00 -19.80 -19.91
CA LEU A 15 27.51 -20.68 -18.86
C LEU A 15 27.20 -19.80 -17.63
N PHE A 16 25.92 -19.47 -17.42
CA PHE A 16 25.44 -18.89 -16.17
C PHE A 16 25.55 -19.96 -15.07
N ILE A 17 26.67 -19.96 -14.33
CA ILE A 17 26.79 -20.71 -13.07
C ILE A 17 26.06 -19.89 -12.01
N ILE A 18 24.81 -20.25 -11.75
CA ILE A 18 24.06 -19.78 -10.58
C ILE A 18 24.65 -20.50 -9.36
N PHE A 19 25.31 -19.77 -8.47
CA PHE A 19 25.64 -20.27 -7.14
C PHE A 19 24.34 -20.40 -6.34
N GLN A 20 23.81 -21.62 -6.31
CA GLN A 20 22.79 -22.06 -5.36
C GLN A 20 23.47 -22.23 -4.00
N SER A 21 23.28 -21.26 -3.12
CA SER A 21 23.58 -21.38 -1.70
C SER A 21 22.46 -22.19 -1.03
N CYS A 22 22.43 -23.51 -1.28
CA CYS A 22 21.68 -24.44 -0.46
C CYS A 22 22.52 -24.76 0.78
N GLN A 23 22.15 -24.20 1.92
CA GLN A 23 22.49 -24.82 3.20
C GLN A 23 21.28 -25.68 3.60
N ASP A 24 21.28 -26.90 3.10
CA ASP A 24 20.37 -27.97 3.49
C ASP A 24 20.65 -28.34 4.95
N ASN A 25 19.68 -28.11 5.82
CA ASN A 25 19.55 -28.81 7.09
C ASN A 25 18.12 -29.37 7.17
N GLY A 26 17.95 -30.55 6.56
CA GLY A 26 16.97 -31.58 6.91
C GLY A 26 15.53 -31.14 7.14
N VAL A 27 14.74 -31.03 6.08
CA VAL A 27 13.28 -31.20 6.17
C VAL A 27 12.88 -32.33 5.24
N THR A 28 12.47 -33.45 5.84
CA THR A 28 11.88 -34.61 5.18
C THR A 28 10.71 -34.16 4.30
N SER A 29 10.83 -34.31 2.98
CA SER A 29 9.72 -34.05 2.06
C SER A 29 8.63 -35.11 2.28
N SER A 30 7.53 -34.74 2.94
CA SER A 30 6.43 -35.68 3.19
C SER A 30 5.51 -35.80 1.97
N LYS A 31 5.36 -37.02 1.47
CA LYS A 31 4.65 -37.44 0.25
C LYS A 31 3.11 -37.42 0.30
N ASN A 32 2.49 -36.65 1.19
CA ASN A 32 1.03 -36.46 1.20
C ASN A 32 0.72 -35.03 1.67
N LYS A 33 0.62 -34.11 0.70
CA LYS A 33 0.25 -32.73 0.96
C LYS A 33 -1.26 -32.61 0.74
N VAL A 34 -2.00 -32.20 1.76
CA VAL A 34 -3.42 -31.86 1.62
C VAL A 34 -3.57 -30.81 0.54
N GLU A 35 -4.42 -31.07 -0.43
CA GLU A 35 -4.82 -30.04 -1.38
C GLU A 35 -5.88 -29.15 -0.73
N LEU A 36 -5.50 -27.89 -0.54
CA LEU A 36 -6.39 -26.82 -0.11
C LEU A 36 -6.70 -25.92 -1.30
N THR A 37 -7.95 -25.47 -1.39
CA THR A 37 -8.33 -24.40 -2.30
C THR A 37 -7.73 -23.06 -1.85
N ASN A 38 -7.70 -22.06 -2.74
CA ASN A 38 -7.26 -20.72 -2.36
C ASN A 38 -8.11 -20.11 -1.23
N GLU A 39 -9.42 -20.32 -1.25
CA GLU A 39 -10.32 -19.82 -0.20
C GLU A 39 -10.09 -20.52 1.14
N GLU A 40 -9.73 -21.80 1.13
CA GLU A 40 -9.29 -22.49 2.35
C GLU A 40 -7.93 -21.94 2.81
N MET A 41 -6.98 -21.71 1.91
CA MET A 41 -5.66 -21.17 2.27
C MET A 41 -5.72 -19.79 2.92
N THR A 42 -6.59 -18.88 2.47
CA THR A 42 -6.73 -17.55 3.08
C THR A 42 -7.20 -17.61 4.53
N ARG A 43 -7.89 -18.69 4.93
CA ARG A 43 -8.39 -18.91 6.29
C ARG A 43 -7.38 -19.59 7.22
N LEU A 44 -6.24 -20.07 6.71
CA LEU A 44 -5.21 -20.72 7.54
C LEU A 44 -4.75 -19.82 8.69
N VAL A 45 -4.62 -18.52 8.45
CA VAL A 45 -4.19 -17.56 9.47
C VAL A 45 -5.15 -17.46 10.66
N LEU A 46 -6.41 -17.85 10.48
CA LEU A 46 -7.39 -17.92 11.56
C LEU A 46 -7.08 -19.06 12.55
N LEU A 47 -6.18 -19.99 12.24
CA LEU A 47 -5.71 -20.99 13.21
C LEU A 47 -4.72 -20.41 14.22
N ASP A 48 -4.04 -19.31 13.87
CA ASP A 48 -3.11 -18.62 14.75
C ASP A 48 -3.89 -17.78 15.78
N THR A 49 -3.29 -17.49 16.92
CA THR A 49 -3.78 -16.50 17.89
C THR A 49 -2.81 -15.32 18.05
N SER A 50 -1.59 -15.46 17.53
CA SER A 50 -0.55 -14.45 17.46
C SER A 50 -0.66 -13.63 16.18
N TYR A 51 -1.75 -12.88 16.03
CA TYR A 51 -2.06 -12.18 14.77
C TYR A 51 -1.10 -11.04 14.44
N VAL A 52 -0.45 -10.46 15.44
CA VAL A 52 0.50 -9.35 15.23
C VAL A 52 1.85 -9.92 14.83
N TYR A 53 2.43 -9.43 13.73
CA TYR A 53 3.82 -9.73 13.40
C TYR A 53 4.73 -9.21 14.51
N PRO A 54 5.68 -10.00 15.02
CA PRO A 54 6.77 -9.46 15.84
C PRO A 54 7.47 -8.31 15.10
N GLU A 55 7.92 -7.28 15.82
CA GLU A 55 8.61 -6.14 15.17
C GLU A 55 9.84 -6.59 14.39
N ALA A 56 10.59 -7.58 14.88
CA ALA A 56 11.73 -8.17 14.17
C ALA A 56 11.36 -8.73 12.78
N ASP A 57 10.23 -9.42 12.68
CA ASP A 57 9.72 -9.96 11.41
C ASP A 57 9.28 -8.80 10.49
N GLY A 58 8.67 -7.75 11.05
CA GLY A 58 8.32 -6.54 10.31
C GLY A 58 9.55 -5.79 9.78
N HIS A 59 10.62 -5.72 10.57
CA HIS A 59 11.92 -5.17 10.16
C HIS A 59 12.52 -5.95 8.98
N GLU A 60 12.57 -7.28 9.09
CA GLU A 60 13.09 -8.13 8.02
C GLU A 60 12.26 -7.99 6.74
N LEU A 61 10.93 -8.00 6.87
CA LEU A 61 10.03 -7.83 5.74
C LEU A 61 10.24 -6.48 5.05
N ALA A 62 10.37 -5.38 5.79
CA ALA A 62 10.64 -4.06 5.23
C ALA A 62 12.00 -3.99 4.47
N LEU A 63 13.04 -4.62 5.00
CA LEU A 63 14.34 -4.72 4.33
C LEU A 63 14.26 -5.57 3.06
N ASN A 64 13.53 -6.69 3.07
CA ASN A 64 13.32 -7.53 1.91
C ASN A 64 12.53 -6.82 0.81
N ILE A 65 11.48 -6.07 1.17
CA ILE A 65 10.69 -5.27 0.24
C ILE A 65 11.55 -4.16 -0.38
N SER A 66 12.29 -3.41 0.43
CA SER A 66 13.14 -2.32 -0.07
C SER A 66 14.27 -2.85 -0.95
N SER A 67 14.89 -3.97 -0.59
CA SER A 67 15.87 -4.67 -1.43
C SER A 67 15.29 -4.96 -2.81
N LYS A 68 14.10 -5.55 -2.84
CA LYS A 68 13.43 -5.96 -4.07
C LYS A 68 13.04 -4.80 -4.98
N PHE A 69 12.40 -3.77 -4.43
CA PHE A 69 11.72 -2.74 -5.22
C PHE A 69 12.51 -1.43 -5.35
N LEU A 70 13.45 -1.18 -4.45
CA LEU A 70 14.23 0.06 -4.42
C LEU A 70 15.71 -0.22 -4.66
N ASN A 71 16.37 -1.02 -3.82
CA ASN A 71 17.83 -1.19 -3.86
C ASN A 71 18.29 -1.81 -5.19
N ASN A 72 17.56 -2.81 -5.71
CA ASN A 72 17.87 -3.39 -7.01
C ASN A 72 17.71 -2.40 -8.19
N LYS A 73 16.93 -1.33 -8.00
CA LYS A 73 16.66 -0.32 -9.01
C LYS A 73 17.69 0.81 -8.99
N ASP A 74 18.10 1.26 -7.79
CA ASP A 74 19.01 2.39 -7.63
C ASP A 74 20.44 2.01 -7.18
N GLY A 75 20.68 0.75 -6.85
CA GLY A 75 21.97 0.25 -6.35
C GLY A 75 22.28 0.67 -4.90
N ILE A 76 21.31 1.22 -4.17
CA ILE A 76 21.52 1.76 -2.82
C ILE A 76 20.99 0.77 -1.78
N MET A 77 21.89 0.24 -0.95
CA MET A 77 21.50 -0.57 0.20
C MET A 77 20.91 0.30 1.31
N ARG A 78 19.66 -0.01 1.68
CA ARG A 78 18.92 0.70 2.73
C ARG A 78 19.10 0.05 4.09
N THR A 79 19.14 0.89 5.11
CA THR A 79 19.11 0.47 6.53
C THR A 79 18.04 1.27 7.25
N ILE A 80 17.34 0.64 8.19
CA ILE A 80 16.24 1.28 8.93
C ILE A 80 16.83 2.29 9.93
N SER A 81 16.30 3.51 9.92
CA SER A 81 16.61 4.59 10.87
C SER A 81 15.62 4.61 12.04
N ASN A 82 14.34 4.38 11.73
CA ASN A 82 13.26 4.38 12.69
C ASN A 82 12.17 3.39 12.24
N PHE A 83 11.53 2.73 13.20
CA PHE A 83 10.46 1.77 12.97
C PHE A 83 9.27 2.14 13.85
N ILE A 84 8.16 2.51 13.21
CA ILE A 84 6.99 3.09 13.88
C ILE A 84 5.85 2.08 13.88
N SER A 85 5.39 1.72 15.07
CA SER A 85 4.12 1.00 15.30
C SER A 85 2.94 1.96 15.24
N VAL A 86 2.06 1.78 14.26
CA VAL A 86 0.82 2.57 14.14
C VAL A 86 -0.34 1.79 14.75
N PRO A 87 -1.06 2.34 15.75
CA PRO A 87 -2.18 1.65 16.38
C PRO A 87 -3.39 1.50 15.46
N SER A 88 -4.29 0.58 15.82
CA SER A 88 -5.61 0.42 15.19
C SER A 88 -6.57 1.58 15.46
N LEU A 89 -7.58 1.70 14.59
CA LEU A 89 -8.68 2.65 14.73
C LEU A 89 -9.43 2.50 16.04
N TYR A 90 -9.55 1.29 16.57
CA TYR A 90 -10.22 1.07 17.85
C TYR A 90 -9.56 1.93 18.92
N ARG A 91 -8.22 1.96 18.99
CA ARG A 91 -7.49 2.76 19.99
C ARG A 91 -7.82 4.24 19.85
N THR A 92 -8.02 4.71 18.63
CA THR A 92 -8.29 6.13 18.33
C THR A 92 -9.76 6.52 18.51
N THR A 93 -10.70 5.59 18.28
CA THR A 93 -12.15 5.90 18.21
C THR A 93 -13.00 5.24 19.29
N GLY A 94 -12.45 4.26 20.02
CA GLY A 94 -13.18 3.41 20.97
C GLY A 94 -14.23 2.49 20.33
N LYS A 95 -14.27 2.38 18.99
CA LYS A 95 -15.27 1.59 18.26
C LYS A 95 -14.62 0.38 17.60
N THR A 96 -15.20 -0.80 17.83
CA THR A 96 -14.78 -2.06 17.21
C THR A 96 -15.48 -2.24 15.87
N LEU A 97 -14.71 -2.52 14.81
CA LEU A 97 -15.26 -2.98 13.51
C LEU A 97 -15.59 -4.49 13.53
N ILE A 98 -14.97 -5.24 14.44
CA ILE A 98 -15.20 -6.66 14.74
C ILE A 98 -16.48 -6.82 15.61
N LYS A 99 -17.59 -7.25 15.00
CA LYS A 99 -18.72 -7.82 15.75
C LYS A 99 -18.57 -9.34 15.77
N THR A 100 -17.81 -9.88 16.71
CA THR A 100 -17.74 -11.34 16.89
C THR A 100 -17.86 -11.70 18.36
N ASP A 101 -18.55 -12.81 18.65
CA ASP A 101 -18.72 -13.38 19.99
C ASP A 101 -17.41 -13.88 20.62
N PHE A 102 -16.31 -13.85 19.86
CA PHE A 102 -14.98 -14.25 20.28
C PHE A 102 -14.16 -13.01 20.67
N ALA A 103 -13.66 -13.01 21.91
CA ALA A 103 -12.70 -12.03 22.41
C ALA A 103 -11.34 -12.21 21.69
N VAL A 104 -11.25 -11.74 20.44
CA VAL A 104 -10.01 -11.73 19.65
C VAL A 104 -9.36 -10.36 19.81
N SER A 105 -8.03 -10.33 19.97
CA SER A 105 -7.27 -9.11 20.23
C SER A 105 -7.51 -8.01 19.19
N LYS A 106 -8.26 -6.96 19.57
CA LYS A 106 -7.92 -5.54 19.28
C LYS A 106 -8.78 -4.62 20.15
N PRO A 107 -8.20 -4.23 21.31
CA PRO A 107 -8.23 -2.80 21.66
C PRO A 107 -6.96 -2.01 21.33
N ASN A 108 -5.76 -2.62 21.33
CA ASN A 108 -4.51 -1.86 21.40
C ASN A 108 -3.34 -2.39 20.54
N THR A 109 -3.55 -3.34 19.62
CA THR A 109 -2.46 -3.84 18.75
C THR A 109 -2.26 -2.94 17.52
N PRO A 110 -1.04 -2.91 16.94
CA PRO A 110 -0.77 -2.10 15.75
C PRO A 110 -1.52 -2.63 14.52
N SER A 111 -1.86 -1.73 13.62
CA SER A 111 -2.35 -2.05 12.28
C SER A 111 -1.24 -1.98 11.24
N LEU A 112 -0.31 -1.05 11.40
CA LEU A 112 0.78 -0.85 10.45
C LEU A 112 2.14 -0.81 11.14
N TYR A 113 3.15 -1.21 10.39
CA TYR A 113 4.52 -0.80 10.64
C TYR A 113 5.00 0.15 9.54
N ILE A 114 5.71 1.20 9.94
CA ILE A 114 6.40 2.13 9.04
C ILE A 114 7.89 2.01 9.31
N ALA A 115 8.64 1.55 8.31
CA ALA A 115 10.09 1.49 8.35
C ALA A 115 10.67 2.67 7.57
N ASN A 116 11.17 3.68 8.27
CA ASN A 116 11.95 4.76 7.66
C ASN A 116 13.39 4.31 7.47
N PHE A 117 13.99 4.66 6.33
CA PHE A 117 15.40 4.37 6.06
C PHE A 117 16.30 5.56 6.45
N LYS A 118 17.59 5.28 6.67
CA LYS A 118 18.60 6.32 6.93
C LYS A 118 18.76 7.26 5.74
N ASP A 119 19.24 8.47 6.01
CA ASP A 119 19.59 9.50 5.02
C ASP A 119 18.44 9.87 4.08
N GLU A 120 17.20 9.84 4.57
CA GLU A 120 15.99 10.11 3.78
C GLU A 120 15.88 9.25 2.51
N LYS A 121 16.38 8.00 2.55
CA LYS A 121 16.30 7.04 1.44
C LYS A 121 14.93 6.35 1.33
N GLY A 122 13.89 7.03 1.81
CA GLY A 122 12.51 6.59 1.71
C GLY A 122 12.04 5.74 2.87
N TYR A 123 10.92 5.04 2.65
CA TYR A 123 10.24 4.25 3.67
C TYR A 123 9.41 3.13 3.05
N VAL A 124 9.06 2.14 3.87
CA VAL A 124 8.08 1.10 3.54
C VAL A 124 6.97 1.12 4.59
N VAL A 125 5.72 0.98 4.14
CA VAL A 125 4.55 0.79 5.00
C VAL A 125 4.00 -0.60 4.77
N ILE A 126 3.93 -1.42 5.82
CA ILE A 126 3.41 -2.78 5.80
C ILE A 126 2.33 -2.95 6.87
N SER A 127 1.45 -3.92 6.67
CA SER A 127 0.56 -4.37 7.74
C SER A 127 1.33 -4.98 8.91
N ALA A 128 0.87 -4.70 10.12
CA ALA A 128 1.34 -5.34 11.34
C ALA A 128 0.53 -6.60 11.70
N ASP A 129 -0.52 -6.93 10.94
CA ASP A 129 -1.43 -8.05 11.23
C ASP A 129 -1.39 -9.10 10.12
N LYS A 130 -1.12 -10.36 10.50
CA LYS A 130 -1.01 -11.52 9.61
C LYS A 130 -2.30 -11.78 8.82
N ARG A 131 -3.45 -11.32 9.31
CA ARG A 131 -4.76 -11.46 8.63
C ARG A 131 -4.92 -10.50 7.44
N ALA A 132 -4.06 -9.50 7.35
CA ALA A 132 -4.03 -8.53 6.26
C ALA A 132 -2.58 -8.31 5.82
N HIS A 133 -1.86 -9.36 5.41
CA HIS A 133 -0.41 -9.36 5.14
C HIS A 133 0.02 -8.59 3.87
N GLU A 134 -0.28 -7.30 3.80
CA GLU A 134 -0.10 -6.47 2.61
C GLU A 134 1.05 -5.46 2.73
N VAL A 135 1.61 -5.08 1.58
CA VAL A 135 2.55 -3.97 1.43
C VAL A 135 1.80 -2.76 0.90
N LEU A 136 1.68 -1.75 1.76
CA LEU A 136 0.78 -0.61 1.56
C LEU A 136 1.50 0.55 0.89
N ALA A 137 2.80 0.71 1.11
CA ALA A 137 3.61 1.67 0.36
C ALA A 137 5.08 1.24 0.27
N VAL A 138 5.69 1.57 -0.86
CA VAL A 138 7.14 1.48 -1.08
C VAL A 138 7.60 2.80 -1.68
N VAL A 139 8.42 3.54 -0.94
CA VAL A 139 8.82 4.92 -1.29
C VAL A 139 10.34 5.02 -1.23
N GLY A 140 10.94 5.58 -2.27
CA GLY A 140 12.38 5.61 -2.51
C GLY A 140 13.12 6.81 -1.91
N GLY A 141 12.40 7.86 -1.49
CA GLY A 141 12.98 9.07 -0.89
C GLY A 141 12.08 9.72 0.17
N GLY A 142 12.70 10.46 1.09
CA GLY A 142 12.04 11.09 2.24
C GLY A 142 11.93 10.20 3.47
N THR A 143 11.19 10.70 4.47
CA THR A 143 10.93 10.07 5.77
C THR A 143 9.50 10.40 6.20
N ILE A 144 8.82 9.49 6.91
CA ILE A 144 7.57 9.78 7.61
C ILE A 144 7.87 10.24 9.04
N ASP A 145 7.46 11.46 9.36
CA ASP A 145 7.58 12.05 10.70
C ASP A 145 6.38 12.97 11.02
N GLN A 146 6.46 13.74 12.11
CA GLN A 146 5.42 14.67 12.53
C GLN A 146 5.13 15.78 11.50
N THR A 147 6.05 16.04 10.58
CA THR A 147 5.93 17.06 9.53
C THR A 147 5.35 16.51 8.22
N ALA A 148 4.97 15.23 8.18
CA ALA A 148 4.33 14.62 7.01
C ALA A 148 3.25 15.53 6.42
N HIS A 149 3.25 15.72 5.11
CA HIS A 149 2.25 16.57 4.46
C HIS A 149 0.87 15.93 4.48
N ILE A 150 -0.18 16.75 4.34
CA ILE A 150 -1.55 16.30 4.54
C ILE A 150 -1.98 15.14 3.62
N GLY A 151 -1.57 15.11 2.35
CA GLY A 151 -1.84 13.98 1.45
C GLY A 151 -1.32 12.64 1.99
N LEU A 152 -0.11 12.62 2.55
CA LEU A 152 0.46 11.42 3.16
C LEU A 152 -0.27 11.04 4.45
N ARG A 153 -0.68 12.03 5.27
CA ARG A 153 -1.49 11.78 6.48
C ARG A 153 -2.82 11.11 6.12
N ILE A 154 -3.47 11.60 5.07
CA ILE A 154 -4.71 11.04 4.55
C ILE A 154 -4.51 9.58 4.09
N PHE A 155 -3.44 9.31 3.33
CA PHE A 155 -3.09 7.93 2.95
C PHE A 155 -2.89 7.02 4.16
N LEU A 156 -2.12 7.47 5.16
CA LEU A 156 -1.83 6.69 6.36
C LEU A 156 -3.10 6.39 7.15
N GLU A 157 -4.01 7.37 7.26
CA GLU A 157 -5.31 7.18 7.90
C GLU A 157 -6.11 6.08 7.19
N ASN A 158 -6.19 6.11 5.86
CA ASN A 158 -6.88 5.07 5.12
C ASN A 158 -6.18 3.72 5.19
N ALA A 159 -4.85 3.69 5.19
CA ALA A 159 -4.10 2.45 5.30
C ALA A 159 -4.44 1.73 6.61
N VAL A 160 -4.58 2.47 7.72
CA VAL A 160 -5.05 1.92 9.00
C VAL A 160 -6.48 1.39 8.86
N LYS A 161 -7.38 2.15 8.23
CA LYS A 161 -8.78 1.74 8.02
C LYS A 161 -8.89 0.45 7.21
N HIS A 162 -8.22 0.41 6.07
CA HIS A 162 -8.20 -0.72 5.16
C HIS A 162 -7.69 -1.99 5.85
N VAL A 163 -6.58 -1.90 6.58
CA VAL A 163 -6.05 -3.06 7.31
C VAL A 163 -7.04 -3.53 8.39
N ASP A 164 -7.61 -2.63 9.17
CA ASP A 164 -8.58 -2.99 10.21
C ASP A 164 -9.87 -3.60 9.63
N GLU A 165 -10.32 -3.11 8.47
CA GLU A 165 -11.46 -3.67 7.73
C GLU A 165 -11.14 -5.08 7.20
N LYS A 166 -9.96 -5.29 6.58
CA LYS A 166 -9.56 -6.63 6.12
C LYS A 166 -9.42 -7.62 7.26
N VAL A 167 -8.87 -7.18 8.39
CA VAL A 167 -8.81 -7.99 9.61
C VAL A 167 -10.23 -8.39 10.06
N ALA A 168 -11.16 -7.44 10.13
CA ALA A 168 -12.54 -7.72 10.54
C ALA A 168 -13.27 -8.65 9.54
N GLN A 169 -13.06 -8.44 8.24
CA GLN A 169 -13.61 -9.30 7.19
C GLN A 169 -13.09 -10.72 7.33
N LEU A 170 -11.78 -10.92 7.47
CA LEU A 170 -11.22 -12.26 7.57
C LEU A 170 -11.66 -12.97 8.86
N GLU A 171 -11.73 -12.24 9.98
CA GLU A 171 -12.26 -12.78 11.23
C GLU A 171 -13.73 -13.21 11.13
N SER A 172 -14.54 -12.50 10.34
CA SER A 172 -15.95 -12.90 10.13
C SER A 172 -16.11 -14.24 9.41
N LEU A 173 -15.05 -14.76 8.77
CA LEU A 173 -15.03 -16.07 8.11
C LEU A 173 -14.71 -17.22 9.06
N ARG A 174 -14.36 -16.92 10.32
CA ARG A 174 -14.06 -17.93 11.34
C ARG A 174 -15.30 -18.78 11.61
N GLY A 175 -15.12 -20.10 11.55
CA GLY A 175 -16.21 -21.06 11.76
C GLY A 175 -17.19 -21.15 10.59
N ASP A 176 -16.96 -20.45 9.46
CA ASP A 176 -17.74 -20.64 8.26
C ASP A 176 -17.54 -22.06 7.68
N LYS A 177 -18.34 -22.42 6.66
CA LYS A 177 -18.27 -23.76 6.05
C LYS A 177 -16.89 -24.07 5.46
N ILE A 178 -16.20 -23.06 4.91
CA ILE A 178 -14.90 -23.22 4.24
C ILE A 178 -13.80 -23.38 5.28
N PHE A 179 -13.83 -22.61 6.37
CA PHE A 179 -12.94 -22.73 7.52
C PHE A 179 -13.07 -24.13 8.14
N ASN A 180 -14.30 -24.59 8.38
CA ASN A 180 -14.52 -25.92 8.94
C ASN A 180 -14.07 -27.03 7.98
N SER A 181 -14.26 -26.86 6.66
CA SER A 181 -13.73 -27.76 5.63
C SER A 181 -12.20 -27.82 5.67
N MET A 182 -11.54 -26.66 5.70
CA MET A 182 -10.09 -26.56 5.81
C MET A 182 -9.58 -27.29 7.06
N VAL A 183 -10.14 -27.02 8.24
CA VAL A 183 -9.77 -27.69 9.49
C VAL A 183 -9.90 -29.21 9.36
N ALA A 184 -11.04 -29.70 8.87
CA ALA A 184 -11.28 -31.14 8.72
C ALA A 184 -10.27 -31.80 7.78
N LYS A 185 -9.90 -31.16 6.67
CA LYS A 185 -8.88 -31.68 5.73
C LYS A 185 -7.50 -31.75 6.38
N LEU A 186 -7.13 -30.73 7.14
CA LEU A 186 -5.85 -30.69 7.84
C LEU A 186 -5.77 -31.75 8.94
N GLU A 187 -6.83 -31.89 9.75
CA GLU A 187 -6.94 -32.93 10.78
C GLU A 187 -6.94 -34.35 10.18
N ALA A 188 -7.59 -34.57 9.04
CA ALA A 188 -7.51 -35.85 8.34
C ALA A 188 -6.07 -36.19 7.93
N SER A 189 -5.29 -35.20 7.49
CA SER A 189 -3.91 -35.41 7.10
C SER A 189 -2.96 -35.65 8.25
N LEU A 190 -3.15 -34.93 9.36
CA LEU A 190 -2.47 -35.19 10.63
C LEU A 190 -2.61 -36.68 10.99
N ASN A 191 -3.83 -37.20 10.97
CA ASN A 191 -4.13 -38.59 11.33
C ASN A 191 -3.66 -39.62 10.28
N SER A 192 -3.54 -39.24 9.01
CA SER A 192 -3.03 -40.14 7.94
C SER A 192 -1.53 -40.44 8.01
N LYS A 193 -0.75 -39.68 8.80
CA LYS A 193 0.71 -39.88 8.97
C LYS A 193 1.06 -40.89 10.06
N GLN A 194 0.09 -41.37 10.85
CA GLN A 194 0.26 -42.54 11.73
C GLN A 194 -0.12 -43.81 10.95
N GLY A 195 0.86 -44.66 10.67
CA GLY A 195 0.68 -45.85 9.82
C GLY A 195 -0.41 -46.81 10.29
N ASP A 196 -1.07 -47.44 9.31
CA ASP A 196 -1.69 -48.78 9.34
C ASP A 196 -2.22 -49.32 10.68
N SER A 197 -3.01 -48.53 11.41
CA SER A 197 -3.87 -49.10 12.43
C SER A 197 -5.10 -49.68 11.73
N LYS A 198 -5.12 -51.01 11.62
CA LYS A 198 -6.22 -51.80 11.03
C LYS A 198 -7.58 -51.31 11.53
N PRO A 199 -8.61 -51.24 10.67
CA PRO A 199 -9.96 -50.89 11.09
C PRO A 199 -10.44 -51.92 12.12
N VAL A 200 -10.81 -51.46 13.30
CA VAL A 200 -11.45 -52.29 14.33
C VAL A 200 -12.80 -52.76 13.76
N LYS A 201 -12.88 -54.06 13.47
CA LYS A 201 -14.12 -54.75 13.11
C LYS A 201 -14.97 -54.98 14.36
N ASP A 202 -15.61 -53.95 14.89
CA ASP A 202 -16.88 -54.11 15.58
C ASP A 202 -17.51 -52.73 15.79
N GLY A 203 -18.81 -52.59 15.56
CA GLY A 203 -19.54 -51.32 15.46
C GLY A 203 -19.70 -50.51 16.75
N ARG A 204 -18.67 -50.44 17.60
CA ARG A 204 -18.59 -49.53 18.74
C ARG A 204 -17.38 -48.63 18.52
N VAL A 205 -17.60 -47.32 18.52
CA VAL A 205 -16.52 -46.32 18.53
C VAL A 205 -15.72 -46.55 19.82
N ALA A 206 -14.62 -47.29 19.72
CA ALA A 206 -13.69 -47.40 20.83
C ALA A 206 -13.21 -45.99 21.21
N ASN A 207 -13.05 -45.72 22.51
CA ASN A 207 -12.29 -44.57 22.97
C ASN A 207 -10.90 -44.64 22.36
N VAL A 208 -10.71 -43.98 21.21
CA VAL A 208 -9.41 -43.86 20.56
C VAL A 208 -8.58 -42.97 21.48
N PRO A 209 -7.45 -43.44 22.04
CA PRO A 209 -6.61 -42.63 22.92
C PRO A 209 -6.14 -41.36 22.20
N CYS A 210 -6.00 -40.24 22.91
CA CYS A 210 -5.50 -38.95 22.37
C CYS A 210 -4.19 -39.11 21.58
N GLN A 211 -3.35 -40.07 21.97
CA GLN A 211 -2.12 -40.50 21.29
C GLN A 211 -2.30 -40.93 19.82
N GLN A 212 -3.55 -41.21 19.40
CA GLN A 212 -3.92 -41.68 18.06
C GLN A 212 -4.86 -40.71 17.30
N GLN A 213 -5.19 -39.55 17.88
CA GLN A 213 -6.01 -38.50 17.25
C GLN A 213 -5.34 -37.14 17.35
N GLN A 214 -4.49 -36.84 16.36
CA GLN A 214 -3.92 -35.51 16.19
C GLN A 214 -5.02 -34.52 15.81
N LYS A 215 -5.20 -33.48 16.65
CA LYS A 215 -6.09 -32.35 16.39
C LYS A 215 -5.32 -31.05 16.25
N LEU A 216 -5.88 -30.13 15.50
CA LEU A 216 -5.38 -28.76 15.42
C LEU A 216 -5.86 -27.96 16.62
N HIS A 217 -5.05 -26.99 17.05
CA HIS A 217 -5.58 -25.94 17.90
C HIS A 217 -6.42 -25.00 17.04
N VAL A 218 -7.72 -24.94 17.34
CA VAL A 218 -8.64 -23.99 16.72
C VAL A 218 -9.04 -22.97 17.78
N PRO A 219 -8.75 -21.67 17.60
CA PRO A 219 -9.11 -20.66 18.59
C PRO A 219 -10.61 -20.69 18.93
N GLY A 220 -10.92 -20.72 20.22
CA GLY A 220 -12.31 -20.81 20.72
C GLY A 220 -12.88 -22.22 20.78
N GLN A 221 -12.16 -23.26 20.33
CA GLN A 221 -12.55 -24.66 20.51
C GLN A 221 -11.77 -25.30 21.66
N VAL A 222 -12.47 -26.08 22.48
CA VAL A 222 -11.84 -26.89 23.53
C VAL A 222 -11.27 -28.15 22.89
N LEU A 223 -9.95 -28.33 22.98
CA LEU A 223 -9.30 -29.59 22.64
C LEU A 223 -9.75 -30.66 23.65
N SER A 224 -10.53 -31.64 23.18
CA SER A 224 -11.19 -32.65 24.02
C SER A 224 -10.27 -33.82 24.42
N CYS A 225 -8.95 -33.68 24.31
CA CYS A 225 -8.03 -34.82 24.19
C CYS A 225 -6.99 -34.86 25.33
N ASP A 226 -7.27 -35.69 26.36
CA ASP A 226 -6.46 -36.03 27.55
C ASP A 226 -6.07 -34.84 28.48
N PRO A 227 -6.18 -34.94 29.83
CA PRO A 227 -5.91 -33.81 30.74
C PRO A 227 -4.45 -33.31 30.77
N GLY A 228 -3.53 -33.94 30.04
CA GLY A 228 -2.09 -33.68 30.09
C GLY A 228 -1.42 -33.28 28.77
N CYS A 229 -2.16 -33.14 27.65
CA CYS A 229 -1.60 -32.73 26.35
C CYS A 229 -2.27 -31.45 25.83
N THR A 230 -1.46 -30.45 25.45
CA THR A 230 -1.94 -29.20 24.87
C THR A 230 -1.33 -29.00 23.49
N ALA A 231 -2.14 -28.53 22.53
CA ALA A 231 -1.67 -28.17 21.19
C ALA A 231 -1.76 -26.66 20.97
N TYR A 232 -0.81 -26.12 20.22
CA TYR A 232 -0.77 -24.72 19.77
C TYR A 232 -0.52 -24.70 18.27
N THR A 233 -1.34 -23.97 17.52
CA THR A 233 -1.16 -23.81 16.08
C THR A 233 -0.78 -22.38 15.75
N THR A 234 0.27 -22.22 14.96
CA THR A 234 0.75 -20.94 14.45
C THR A 234 0.71 -20.95 12.94
N THR A 235 0.41 -19.81 12.35
CA THR A 235 0.39 -19.65 10.90
C THR A 235 1.12 -18.38 10.52
N THR A 236 2.19 -18.53 9.75
CA THR A 236 2.98 -17.39 9.24
C THR A 236 2.74 -17.24 7.74
N PRO A 237 2.04 -16.18 7.29
CA PRO A 237 1.94 -15.84 5.89
C PRO A 237 3.20 -15.09 5.43
N ILE A 238 3.76 -15.53 4.29
CA ILE A 238 4.92 -14.93 3.64
C ILE A 238 4.52 -14.56 2.20
N ALA A 239 4.44 -13.27 1.91
CA ALA A 239 4.08 -12.76 0.59
C ALA A 239 5.32 -12.60 -0.30
N THR A 240 5.28 -13.20 -1.48
CA THR A 240 6.21 -12.91 -2.57
C THR A 240 5.47 -12.10 -3.63
N MET A 241 6.01 -10.93 -3.97
CA MET A 241 5.38 -10.00 -4.92
C MET A 241 6.31 -9.73 -6.10
N ASN A 242 5.83 -9.83 -7.33
CA ASN A 242 6.59 -9.42 -8.52
C ASN A 242 5.76 -8.43 -9.33
N VAL A 243 6.40 -7.41 -9.91
CA VAL A 243 5.69 -6.57 -10.89
C VAL A 243 5.33 -7.44 -12.08
N THR A 244 4.04 -7.56 -12.38
CA THR A 244 3.54 -8.35 -13.50
C THR A 244 3.18 -7.48 -14.69
N ASN A 245 2.72 -6.26 -14.44
CA ASN A 245 2.35 -5.33 -15.49
C ASN A 245 2.55 -3.88 -15.03
N TYR A 246 2.99 -3.02 -15.95
CA TYR A 246 2.85 -1.58 -15.81
C TYR A 246 1.69 -1.17 -16.70
N VAL A 247 0.56 -0.79 -16.09
CA VAL A 247 -0.50 -0.12 -16.84
C VAL A 247 0.08 1.17 -17.41
N THR A 248 0.78 1.93 -16.57
CA THR A 248 1.42 3.20 -16.93
C THR A 248 2.49 3.53 -15.89
N ALA A 249 3.72 3.74 -16.33
CA ALA A 249 4.74 4.38 -15.49
C ALA A 249 4.35 5.83 -15.21
N PRO A 250 4.86 6.47 -14.13
CA PRO A 250 4.51 7.85 -13.78
C PRO A 250 4.59 8.80 -15.00
N LEU A 251 3.47 9.44 -15.34
CA LEU A 251 3.34 10.31 -16.50
C LEU A 251 3.94 11.69 -16.25
N LEU A 252 3.82 12.22 -15.03
CA LEU A 252 4.37 13.52 -14.67
C LEU A 252 5.85 13.38 -14.34
N THR A 253 6.66 14.29 -14.88
CA THR A 253 8.07 14.47 -14.49
C THR A 253 8.24 15.61 -13.48
N THR A 254 7.23 16.44 -13.32
CA THR A 254 7.23 17.57 -12.40
C THR A 254 7.13 17.09 -10.95
N LEU A 255 7.89 17.74 -10.07
CA LEU A 255 7.77 17.58 -8.62
C LEU A 255 7.56 18.97 -8.03
N TRP A 256 6.41 19.58 -8.32
CA TRP A 256 6.13 20.95 -7.89
C TRP A 256 5.77 21.01 -6.40
N HIS A 257 6.00 22.18 -5.81
CA HIS A 257 5.69 22.51 -4.41
C HIS A 257 4.68 23.67 -4.38
N GLN A 258 4.09 23.96 -3.23
CA GLN A 258 3.16 25.10 -3.06
C GLN A 258 3.86 26.42 -2.72
N GLY A 259 5.17 26.41 -2.59
CA GLY A 259 6.01 27.55 -2.21
C GLY A 259 6.66 28.19 -3.43
N PRO A 260 7.75 28.97 -3.25
CA PRO A 260 8.47 29.55 -4.38
C PRO A 260 8.99 28.46 -5.33
N PRO A 261 9.11 28.75 -6.63
CA PRO A 261 8.60 29.95 -7.32
C PRO A 261 7.10 29.91 -7.59
N TYR A 262 6.44 28.77 -7.38
CA TYR A 262 5.05 28.51 -7.77
C TYR A 262 4.03 29.47 -7.11
N ASN A 263 4.35 30.00 -5.93
CA ASN A 263 3.52 30.99 -5.24
C ASN A 263 3.93 32.46 -5.48
N ASN A 264 4.84 32.75 -6.40
CA ASN A 264 5.29 34.14 -6.63
C ASN A 264 4.15 35.09 -7.07
N GLY A 265 3.10 34.56 -7.70
CA GLY A 265 1.89 35.31 -8.06
C GLY A 265 0.93 35.55 -6.88
N GLN A 266 1.16 34.97 -5.71
CA GLN A 266 0.27 35.13 -4.56
C GLN A 266 0.52 36.45 -3.79
N PRO A 267 -0.48 36.98 -3.06
CA PRO A 267 -0.31 38.13 -2.18
C PRO A 267 0.75 37.89 -1.11
N ASP A 268 1.44 38.96 -0.74
CA ASP A 268 2.32 38.99 0.41
C ASP A 268 1.49 38.89 1.70
N ALA A 269 1.99 38.09 2.64
CA ALA A 269 1.35 37.80 3.90
C ALA A 269 2.35 37.75 5.07
N GLY A 270 3.61 38.15 4.84
CA GLY A 270 4.69 38.01 5.82
C GLY A 270 5.10 36.54 6.09
N CYS A 271 4.66 35.60 5.26
CA CYS A 271 4.88 34.16 5.43
C CYS A 271 6.32 33.78 5.11
N THR A 272 7.24 33.95 6.06
CA THR A 272 8.65 33.66 5.85
C THR A 272 8.93 32.17 6.06
N SER A 273 8.94 31.39 4.97
CA SER A 273 9.28 29.96 5.00
C SER A 273 10.33 29.62 3.92
N GLY A 274 11.34 28.84 4.33
CA GLY A 274 12.41 28.40 3.43
C GLY A 274 12.02 27.13 2.67
N TYR A 275 12.07 27.18 1.34
CA TYR A 275 11.80 26.03 0.48
C TYR A 275 12.99 25.71 -0.40
N VAL A 276 13.02 24.49 -0.95
CA VAL A 276 14.09 23.99 -1.84
C VAL A 276 14.39 24.96 -2.99
N CYS A 277 13.37 25.64 -3.50
CA CYS A 277 13.49 26.51 -4.66
C CYS A 277 13.64 28.01 -4.30
N GLY A 278 13.66 28.37 -3.02
CA GLY A 278 13.80 29.77 -2.59
C GLY A 278 12.91 30.15 -1.39
N VAL A 279 12.89 31.45 -1.11
CA VAL A 279 12.17 32.07 0.00
C VAL A 279 11.39 33.28 -0.53
N ASN A 280 10.13 33.43 -0.12
CA ASN A 280 9.37 34.66 -0.24
C ASN A 280 8.44 34.81 0.97
N GLN A 281 7.66 35.89 1.03
CA GLN A 281 6.73 36.19 2.13
C GLN A 281 5.25 35.96 1.74
N LYS A 282 5.01 35.25 0.64
CA LYS A 282 3.69 35.12 0.03
C LYS A 282 2.93 33.93 0.59
N TYR A 283 1.60 33.99 0.52
CA TYR A 283 0.76 32.81 0.76
C TYR A 283 1.18 31.65 -0.15
N LEU A 284 0.93 30.41 0.28
CA LEU A 284 1.12 29.23 -0.56
C LEU A 284 0.25 29.30 -1.82
N ALA A 285 0.71 28.69 -2.91
CA ALA A 285 -0.03 28.55 -4.17
C ALA A 285 -1.29 27.69 -3.99
N GLY A 286 -1.20 26.66 -3.14
CA GLY A 286 -2.27 25.75 -2.80
C GLY A 286 -2.27 24.43 -3.55
N CYS A 287 -2.76 23.38 -2.89
CA CYS A 287 -2.72 22.01 -3.42
C CYS A 287 -3.47 21.88 -4.75
N VAL A 288 -4.63 22.52 -4.88
CA VAL A 288 -5.42 22.53 -6.13
C VAL A 288 -4.64 23.14 -7.29
N ALA A 289 -4.13 24.37 -7.11
CA ALA A 289 -3.35 25.05 -8.15
C ALA A 289 -2.12 24.25 -8.59
N ILE A 290 -1.47 23.55 -7.65
CA ILE A 290 -0.29 22.73 -7.96
C ILE A 290 -0.67 21.40 -8.62
N ALA A 291 -1.70 20.70 -8.13
CA ALA A 291 -2.15 19.43 -8.71
C ALA A 291 -2.59 19.64 -10.16
N GLU A 292 -3.51 20.57 -10.38
CA GLU A 292 -4.00 20.91 -11.71
C GLU A 292 -2.92 21.54 -12.59
N GLY A 293 -2.08 22.42 -12.02
CA GLY A 293 -0.99 23.07 -12.75
C GLY A 293 0.02 22.07 -13.33
N GLN A 294 0.34 21.01 -12.58
CA GLN A 294 1.21 19.95 -13.09
C GLN A 294 0.56 19.16 -14.24
N VAL A 295 -0.76 18.93 -14.20
CA VAL A 295 -1.49 18.30 -15.31
C VAL A 295 -1.53 19.20 -16.54
N VAL A 296 -1.78 20.49 -16.37
CA VAL A 296 -1.72 21.48 -17.47
C VAL A 296 -0.32 21.53 -18.07
N ALA A 297 0.72 21.58 -17.24
CA ALA A 297 2.11 21.61 -17.68
C ALA A 297 2.50 20.35 -18.47
N TYR A 298 2.05 19.17 -18.02
CA TYR A 298 2.25 17.90 -18.72
C TYR A 298 1.71 17.95 -20.16
N PHE A 299 0.49 18.45 -20.35
CA PHE A 299 -0.09 18.56 -21.69
C PHE A 299 0.51 19.69 -22.52
N ASN A 300 0.85 20.81 -21.89
CA ASN A 300 1.58 21.88 -22.56
C ASN A 300 2.94 21.42 -23.07
N ALA A 301 3.66 20.57 -22.32
CA ALA A 301 4.93 20.00 -22.77
C ALA A 301 4.79 19.09 -24.00
N LYS A 302 3.61 18.51 -24.25
CA LYS A 302 3.37 17.77 -25.51
C LYS A 302 3.24 18.70 -26.72
N LYS A 303 2.91 19.97 -26.51
CA LYS A 303 2.62 20.95 -27.57
C LYS A 303 3.72 22.00 -27.77
N TYR A 304 4.38 22.41 -26.68
CA TYR A 304 5.23 23.59 -26.66
C TYR A 304 6.62 23.29 -26.06
N ALA A 305 7.68 23.66 -26.79
CA ALA A 305 9.07 23.36 -26.42
C ALA A 305 9.53 24.06 -25.12
N ASN A 306 9.02 25.27 -24.84
CA ASN A 306 9.30 25.95 -23.58
C ASN A 306 8.77 25.14 -22.38
N TRP A 307 7.59 24.54 -22.50
CA TRP A 307 7.02 23.70 -21.44
C TRP A 307 7.76 22.36 -21.29
N GLN A 308 8.27 21.77 -22.38
CA GLN A 308 9.17 20.60 -22.29
C GLN A 308 10.40 20.89 -21.43
N THR A 309 10.95 22.10 -21.59
CA THR A 309 12.10 22.55 -20.80
C THR A 309 11.72 22.76 -19.33
N ILE A 310 10.58 23.40 -19.06
CA ILE A 310 10.10 23.67 -17.69
C ILE A 310 9.84 22.36 -16.91
N VAL A 311 9.14 21.40 -17.51
CA VAL A 311 8.78 20.15 -16.82
C VAL A 311 9.96 19.18 -16.65
N GLY A 312 11.04 19.38 -17.42
CA GLY A 312 12.28 18.59 -17.33
C GLY A 312 13.31 19.13 -16.35
N LYS A 313 13.04 20.28 -15.71
CA LYS A 313 13.99 20.96 -14.81
C LYS A 313 13.52 20.92 -13.35
N SER A 314 14.50 20.90 -12.45
CA SER A 314 14.28 21.29 -11.05
C SER A 314 14.00 22.79 -10.98
N CYS A 315 13.11 23.19 -10.06
CA CYS A 315 12.81 24.59 -9.79
C CYS A 315 14.03 25.44 -9.43
N SER A 316 15.06 24.84 -8.83
CA SER A 316 16.33 25.51 -8.51
C SER A 316 17.14 25.93 -9.75
N SER A 317 16.77 25.43 -10.93
CA SER A 317 17.41 25.74 -12.21
C SER A 317 16.50 26.53 -13.15
N TYR A 318 15.36 27.02 -12.66
CA TYR A 318 14.50 27.90 -13.45
C TYR A 318 15.16 29.25 -13.65
N THR A 319 15.06 29.77 -14.86
CA THR A 319 15.24 31.20 -15.13
C THR A 319 14.13 32.02 -14.47
N THR A 320 14.29 33.33 -14.41
CA THR A 320 13.24 34.25 -13.94
C THR A 320 11.95 34.09 -14.75
N ASP A 321 12.05 33.98 -16.08
CA ASP A 321 10.88 33.86 -16.96
C ASP A 321 10.17 32.51 -16.77
N GLU A 322 10.92 31.41 -16.59
CA GLU A 322 10.33 30.09 -16.28
C GLU A 322 9.65 30.10 -14.91
N SER A 323 10.26 30.76 -13.91
CA SER A 323 9.69 30.94 -12.58
C SER A 323 8.39 31.75 -12.62
N ASN A 324 8.36 32.84 -13.39
CA ASN A 324 7.15 33.63 -13.60
C ASN A 324 6.08 32.81 -14.34
N THR A 325 6.46 32.06 -15.37
CA THR A 325 5.54 31.22 -16.14
C THR A 325 4.80 30.20 -15.26
N VAL A 326 5.52 29.49 -14.38
CA VAL A 326 4.87 28.51 -13.49
C VAL A 326 4.04 29.18 -12.39
N ALA A 327 4.48 30.35 -11.90
CA ALA A 327 3.75 31.13 -10.91
C ALA A 327 2.45 31.70 -11.46
N ASP A 328 2.49 32.22 -12.69
CA ASP A 328 1.34 32.79 -13.39
C ASP A 328 0.32 31.70 -13.71
N LEU A 329 0.77 30.50 -14.11
CA LEU A 329 -0.12 29.35 -14.28
C LEU A 329 -0.82 28.98 -12.97
N ALA A 330 -0.05 28.77 -11.89
CA ALA A 330 -0.61 28.40 -10.59
C ALA A 330 -1.56 29.47 -10.06
N HIS A 331 -1.20 30.75 -10.20
CA HIS A 331 -2.06 31.86 -9.80
C HIS A 331 -3.33 31.94 -10.66
N SER A 332 -3.22 31.72 -11.97
CA SER A 332 -4.38 31.69 -12.87
C SER A 332 -5.35 30.59 -12.47
N ILE A 333 -4.86 29.36 -12.26
CA ILE A 333 -5.70 28.23 -11.84
C ILE A 333 -6.37 28.58 -10.52
N TYR A 334 -5.61 29.12 -9.56
CA TYR A 334 -6.17 29.60 -8.31
C TYR A 334 -7.36 30.56 -8.53
N LEU A 335 -7.23 31.52 -9.46
CA LEU A 335 -8.29 32.50 -9.75
C LEU A 335 -9.54 31.89 -10.42
N ASP A 336 -9.44 30.75 -11.13
CA ASP A 336 -10.60 30.08 -11.76
C ASP A 336 -11.65 29.58 -10.75
N TYR A 337 -11.17 29.20 -9.56
CA TYR A 337 -12.02 28.79 -8.45
C TYR A 337 -12.75 29.96 -7.80
N GLY A 338 -12.38 31.20 -8.16
CA GLY A 338 -13.16 32.41 -7.93
C GLY A 338 -13.32 32.86 -6.48
N ILE A 339 -12.91 32.09 -5.47
CA ILE A 339 -13.25 32.39 -4.06
C ILE A 339 -12.15 31.94 -3.10
N TYR A 340 -11.72 32.88 -2.27
CA TYR A 340 -10.80 32.74 -1.14
C TYR A 340 -11.50 32.05 0.03
N VAL A 341 -11.43 30.73 0.17
CA VAL A 341 -12.14 30.07 1.28
C VAL A 341 -11.30 30.05 2.55
N LYS A 342 -9.98 29.90 2.43
CA LYS A 342 -9.04 30.02 3.55
C LYS A 342 -7.62 30.23 3.02
N ARG A 343 -6.87 31.18 3.57
CA ARG A 343 -5.44 31.33 3.29
C ARG A 343 -4.71 31.73 4.57
N ASN A 344 -3.67 30.98 4.91
CA ASN A 344 -2.64 31.41 5.84
C ASN A 344 -1.28 30.90 5.33
N CYS A 345 -0.23 31.05 6.14
CA CYS A 345 1.11 30.67 5.75
C CYS A 345 1.34 29.16 5.59
N ASP A 346 0.45 28.34 6.15
CA ASP A 346 0.64 26.90 6.27
C ASP A 346 -0.42 26.09 5.49
N GLU A 347 -1.54 26.71 5.14
CA GLU A 347 -2.65 26.08 4.42
C GLU A 347 -3.37 27.06 3.49
N THR A 348 -3.89 26.48 2.42
CA THR A 348 -4.89 27.13 1.57
C THR A 348 -6.06 26.19 1.41
N GLY A 349 -7.26 26.76 1.36
CA GLY A 349 -8.49 26.06 1.05
C GLY A 349 -9.05 26.56 -0.26
N ALA A 350 -9.28 25.63 -1.20
CA ALA A 350 -10.26 25.82 -2.25
C ALA A 350 -11.59 25.24 -1.73
N GLY A 351 -12.67 26.02 -1.82
CA GLY A 351 -13.98 25.58 -1.34
C GLY A 351 -15.11 26.38 -1.98
N PHE A 352 -16.33 25.99 -1.67
CA PHE A 352 -17.53 26.42 -2.40
C PHE A 352 -18.37 27.49 -1.70
N ASN A 353 -17.90 28.05 -0.58
CA ASN A 353 -18.73 28.90 0.27
C ASN A 353 -18.28 30.38 0.25
N ILE A 354 -19.16 31.25 -0.28
CA ILE A 354 -19.22 32.67 0.09
C ILE A 354 -20.48 32.86 0.93
N GLY A 355 -20.35 33.02 2.25
CA GLY A 355 -21.53 33.14 3.14
C GLY A 355 -22.46 31.93 2.98
N ASP A 356 -23.74 32.16 2.67
CA ASP A 356 -24.76 31.12 2.49
C ASP A 356 -24.80 30.51 1.07
N PHE A 357 -23.96 30.98 0.14
CA PHE A 357 -23.94 30.43 -1.22
C PHE A 357 -23.05 29.19 -1.31
N GLN A 358 -23.67 28.03 -1.52
CA GLN A 358 -23.00 26.76 -1.83
C GLN A 358 -22.93 26.56 -3.34
N PHE A 359 -21.73 26.51 -3.91
CA PHE A 359 -21.53 25.99 -5.27
C PHE A 359 -21.46 24.46 -5.23
N THR A 360 -22.38 23.78 -5.92
CA THR A 360 -22.61 22.34 -5.79
C THR A 360 -21.68 21.46 -6.63
N ASN A 361 -20.69 22.02 -7.35
CA ASN A 361 -19.79 21.24 -8.20
C ASN A 361 -18.38 21.83 -8.17
N PRO A 362 -17.34 21.05 -7.80
CA PRO A 362 -15.97 21.50 -7.97
C PRO A 362 -15.71 21.75 -9.46
N ARG A 363 -15.52 23.02 -9.81
CA ARG A 363 -14.88 23.40 -11.08
C ARG A 363 -13.55 22.64 -11.06
N GLY A 364 -13.34 21.64 -11.89
CA GLY A 364 -11.99 21.13 -12.08
C GLY A 364 -11.30 21.98 -13.14
N ILE A 365 -10.20 21.45 -13.67
CA ILE A 365 -9.34 22.14 -14.64
C ILE A 365 -10.16 22.86 -15.72
N SER A 366 -10.04 24.18 -15.74
CA SER A 366 -10.79 25.04 -16.65
C SER A 366 -10.50 24.73 -18.12
N GLY A 367 -11.55 24.66 -18.94
CA GLY A 367 -11.45 24.45 -20.39
C GLY A 367 -10.56 25.46 -21.12
N ARG A 368 -10.30 26.62 -20.51
CA ARG A 368 -9.40 27.64 -21.06
C ARG A 368 -7.96 27.17 -21.24
N TYR A 369 -7.55 26.12 -20.52
CA TYR A 369 -6.22 25.51 -20.65
C TYR A 369 -6.12 24.51 -21.82
N GLY A 370 -7.17 24.42 -22.65
CA GLY A 370 -7.22 23.47 -23.76
C GLY A 370 -7.36 22.02 -23.31
N LEU A 371 -7.95 21.82 -22.12
CA LEU A 371 -8.23 20.52 -21.51
C LEU A 371 -9.73 20.38 -21.33
N VAL A 372 -10.29 19.23 -21.67
CA VAL A 372 -11.68 18.90 -21.35
C VAL A 372 -11.69 18.24 -19.99
N GLN A 373 -12.41 18.81 -19.03
CA GLN A 373 -12.57 18.22 -17.70
C GLN A 373 -13.63 17.10 -17.74
N GLY A 374 -13.34 15.97 -17.10
CA GLY A 374 -14.37 15.00 -16.71
C GLY A 374 -15.18 15.44 -15.50
N GLU A 375 -16.31 14.78 -15.24
CA GLU A 375 -17.11 15.01 -14.03
C GLU A 375 -16.49 14.34 -12.78
N TRP A 376 -16.52 15.04 -11.65
CA TRP A 376 -16.24 14.48 -10.32
C TRP A 376 -17.18 13.32 -10.04
N ARG A 377 -16.64 12.17 -9.60
CA ARG A 377 -17.42 10.95 -9.34
C ARG A 377 -16.84 10.14 -8.18
N SER A 378 -17.47 9.03 -7.83
CA SER A 378 -16.95 8.13 -6.80
C SER A 378 -15.86 7.23 -7.35
N TRP A 379 -15.08 6.59 -6.45
CA TRP A 379 -13.93 5.81 -6.86
C TRP A 379 -14.29 4.66 -7.83
N ASN A 380 -13.61 4.57 -8.98
CA ASN A 380 -13.68 3.49 -9.95
C ASN A 380 -12.29 3.11 -10.49
N THR A 381 -11.81 1.93 -10.13
CA THR A 381 -10.51 1.40 -10.56
C THR A 381 -10.37 1.28 -12.08
N GLY A 382 -11.45 0.89 -12.77
CA GLY A 382 -11.46 0.75 -14.23
C GLY A 382 -11.27 2.09 -14.93
N ASP A 383 -11.95 3.14 -14.46
CA ASP A 383 -11.85 4.49 -15.03
C ASP A 383 -10.44 5.08 -14.85
N ILE A 384 -9.82 4.96 -13.66
CA ILE A 384 -8.42 5.39 -13.45
C ILE A 384 -7.48 4.61 -14.38
N ARG A 385 -7.62 3.28 -14.42
CA ARG A 385 -6.78 2.42 -15.26
C ARG A 385 -6.86 2.84 -16.74
N ASN A 386 -8.08 3.06 -17.23
CA ASN A 386 -8.32 3.49 -18.60
C ASN A 386 -7.78 4.91 -18.86
N SER A 387 -7.94 5.83 -17.90
CA SER A 387 -7.39 7.19 -18.03
C SER A 387 -5.86 7.16 -18.15
N LEU A 388 -5.19 6.44 -17.25
CA LEU A 388 -3.73 6.33 -17.25
C LEU A 388 -3.22 5.63 -18.51
N ALA A 389 -3.85 4.53 -18.93
CA ALA A 389 -3.48 3.82 -20.15
C ALA A 389 -3.58 4.70 -21.41
N ASN A 390 -4.46 5.71 -21.41
CA ASN A 390 -4.59 6.71 -22.47
C ASN A 390 -3.65 7.92 -22.30
N GLY A 391 -2.73 7.88 -21.33
CA GLY A 391 -1.79 8.96 -21.06
C GLY A 391 -2.43 10.19 -20.41
N SER A 392 -3.52 9.99 -19.65
CA SER A 392 -4.26 11.04 -18.94
C SER A 392 -4.13 10.87 -17.42
N PRO A 393 -3.34 11.72 -16.74
CA PRO A 393 -3.28 11.77 -15.28
C PRO A 393 -4.64 12.11 -14.66
N VAL A 394 -4.87 11.65 -13.43
CA VAL A 394 -6.14 11.79 -12.71
C VAL A 394 -5.92 12.66 -11.48
N VAL A 395 -6.59 13.80 -11.38
CA VAL A 395 -6.57 14.60 -10.14
C VAL A 395 -7.54 13.99 -9.14
N ILE A 396 -7.15 13.84 -7.89
CA ILE A 396 -8.00 13.32 -6.83
C ILE A 396 -7.90 14.18 -5.57
N GLN A 397 -8.93 14.13 -4.74
CA GLN A 397 -8.98 14.86 -3.47
C GLN A 397 -9.39 13.94 -2.32
N GLY A 398 -9.09 14.33 -1.10
CA GLY A 398 -9.48 13.61 0.10
C GLY A 398 -9.38 14.48 1.34
N THR A 399 -9.94 13.98 2.45
CA THR A 399 -10.01 14.74 3.72
C THR A 399 -9.48 13.89 4.87
N LEU A 400 -8.68 14.52 5.72
CA LEU A 400 -8.17 13.95 6.96
C LEU A 400 -9.22 14.04 8.06
N ASN A 401 -9.53 12.94 8.73
CA ASN A 401 -10.54 12.91 9.79
C ASN A 401 -9.98 12.47 11.14
N LEU A 402 -8.95 11.62 11.15
CA LEU A 402 -8.29 11.20 12.37
C LEU A 402 -7.23 12.22 12.78
N CYS A 403 -7.49 12.92 13.88
CA CYS A 403 -6.64 13.99 14.38
C CYS A 403 -5.34 13.50 15.04
N CYS A 404 -5.41 12.36 15.74
CA CYS A 404 -4.36 11.87 16.66
C CYS A 404 -4.24 10.35 16.59
N PHE A 405 -3.84 9.79 15.44
CA PHE A 405 -3.70 8.33 15.27
C PHE A 405 -2.25 7.84 15.19
N ILE A 406 -1.33 8.61 14.61
CA ILE A 406 0.12 8.38 14.73
C ILE A 406 0.72 9.50 15.58
N TRP A 407 0.47 10.74 15.18
CA TRP A 407 0.72 11.96 15.95
C TRP A 407 -0.51 12.85 15.91
N CYS A 408 -0.55 13.87 16.76
CA CYS A 408 -1.63 14.84 16.77
C CYS A 408 -1.40 15.91 15.70
N TRP A 409 -1.94 15.66 14.51
CA TRP A 409 -1.79 16.48 13.31
C TRP A 409 -2.91 17.51 13.08
N GLY A 410 -3.94 17.49 13.92
CA GLY A 410 -5.18 18.22 13.68
C GLY A 410 -6.12 17.49 12.71
N CYS A 411 -7.39 17.86 12.68
CA CYS A 411 -8.43 17.21 11.86
C CYS A 411 -9.02 18.18 10.82
N GLY A 412 -9.69 17.61 9.80
CA GLY A 412 -10.56 18.36 8.89
C GLY A 412 -9.86 19.07 7.74
N GLY A 413 -8.56 18.81 7.51
CA GLY A 413 -7.85 19.35 6.36
C GLY A 413 -8.12 18.53 5.10
N GLY A 414 -8.34 19.22 3.97
CA GLY A 414 -8.46 18.63 2.65
C GLY A 414 -7.13 18.67 1.87
N HIS A 415 -6.97 17.77 0.91
CA HIS A 415 -5.85 17.79 -0.02
C HIS A 415 -6.30 17.40 -1.41
N GLU A 416 -5.68 17.99 -2.44
CA GLU A 416 -5.83 17.59 -3.84
C GLU A 416 -4.45 17.27 -4.41
N TRP A 417 -4.37 16.20 -5.21
CA TRP A 417 -3.14 15.69 -5.77
C TRP A 417 -3.40 14.88 -7.05
N VAL A 418 -2.36 14.31 -7.67
CA VAL A 418 -2.48 13.60 -8.96
C VAL A 418 -2.10 12.13 -8.83
N ILE A 419 -2.92 11.24 -9.38
CA ILE A 419 -2.53 9.87 -9.76
C ILE A 419 -2.05 9.91 -11.21
N ASP A 420 -0.81 9.51 -11.45
CA ASP A 420 -0.21 9.56 -12.77
C ASP A 420 0.54 8.28 -13.14
N GLY A 421 0.39 7.21 -12.35
CA GLY A 421 0.95 5.90 -12.67
C GLY A 421 0.19 4.77 -11.99
N MET A 422 0.20 3.59 -12.62
CA MET A 422 -0.43 2.38 -12.09
C MET A 422 0.36 1.14 -12.51
N ARG A 423 0.53 0.21 -11.58
CA ARG A 423 1.17 -1.09 -11.81
C ARG A 423 0.43 -2.21 -11.09
N ASP A 424 0.53 -3.39 -11.66
CA ASP A 424 0.02 -4.63 -11.09
C ASP A 424 1.17 -5.46 -10.54
N LEU A 425 0.93 -6.04 -9.37
CA LEU A 425 1.80 -6.99 -8.72
C LEU A 425 1.15 -8.37 -8.72
N GLY A 426 1.88 -9.39 -9.16
CA GLY A 426 1.56 -10.78 -8.87
C GLY A 426 1.96 -11.10 -7.44
N VAL A 427 0.98 -11.40 -6.59
CA VAL A 427 1.17 -11.73 -5.18
C VAL A 427 0.89 -13.21 -4.96
N GLN A 428 1.93 -13.95 -4.57
CA GLN A 428 1.80 -15.32 -4.11
C GLN A 428 2.07 -15.36 -2.60
N THR A 429 1.16 -15.97 -1.83
CA THR A 429 1.34 -16.13 -0.39
C THR A 429 1.66 -17.57 -0.06
N THR A 430 2.76 -17.77 0.67
CA THR A 430 3.09 -19.05 1.29
C THR A 430 2.74 -19.00 2.77
N TYR A 431 1.85 -19.89 3.19
CA TYR A 431 1.43 -20.08 4.58
C TYR A 431 2.22 -21.22 5.20
N ARG A 432 3.06 -20.92 6.18
CA ARG A 432 3.70 -21.93 7.01
C ARG A 432 2.82 -22.18 8.23
N VAL A 433 2.33 -23.41 8.37
CA VAL A 433 1.45 -23.83 9.47
C VAL A 433 2.24 -24.80 10.34
N ILE A 434 2.32 -24.50 11.64
CA ILE A 434 3.02 -25.34 12.62
C ILE A 434 2.07 -25.60 13.77
N THR A 435 1.87 -26.88 14.10
CA THR A 435 1.17 -27.31 15.30
C THR A 435 2.18 -27.97 16.23
N THR A 436 2.39 -27.35 17.39
CA THR A 436 3.26 -27.85 18.44
C THR A 436 2.44 -28.48 19.55
N TYR A 437 2.87 -29.66 20.00
CA TYR A 437 2.21 -30.38 21.09
C TYR A 437 3.11 -30.40 22.33
N THR A 438 2.55 -30.01 23.48
CA THR A 438 3.27 -29.92 24.75
C THR A 438 2.54 -30.70 25.83
N GLY A 439 3.27 -31.56 26.54
CA GLY A 439 2.72 -32.35 27.65
C GLY A 439 3.06 -33.84 27.58
N THR A 440 2.59 -34.60 28.55
CA THR A 440 2.87 -36.04 28.64
C THR A 440 1.99 -36.82 27.67
N GLY A 441 2.59 -37.65 26.82
CA GLY A 441 1.85 -38.50 25.88
C GLY A 441 1.36 -37.77 24.62
N CYS A 442 1.92 -36.60 24.29
CA CYS A 442 1.58 -35.87 23.08
C CYS A 442 2.18 -36.50 21.80
N PRO A 443 1.53 -36.31 20.63
CA PRO A 443 2.11 -36.63 19.33
C PRO A 443 3.30 -35.69 18.98
N PRO A 444 4.13 -36.02 17.99
CA PRO A 444 5.18 -35.12 17.51
C PRO A 444 4.58 -33.88 16.83
N ASP A 445 5.34 -32.79 16.84
CA ASP A 445 5.01 -31.56 16.14
C ASP A 445 4.75 -31.80 14.65
N TRP A 446 3.79 -31.05 14.13
CA TRP A 446 3.41 -31.10 12.74
C TRP A 446 3.71 -29.77 12.06
N ASN A 447 4.31 -29.85 10.88
CA ASN A 447 4.54 -28.70 10.02
C ASN A 447 3.99 -28.96 8.62
N SER A 448 3.47 -27.91 8.00
CA SER A 448 3.07 -27.92 6.61
C SER A 448 3.23 -26.53 6.01
N THR A 449 3.29 -26.47 4.69
CA THR A 449 3.46 -25.22 3.96
C THR A 449 2.53 -25.22 2.77
N TYR A 450 1.66 -24.23 2.65
CA TYR A 450 0.70 -24.11 1.56
C TYR A 450 1.00 -22.85 0.76
N THR A 451 0.99 -22.94 -0.57
CA THR A 451 1.32 -21.81 -1.43
C THR A 451 0.12 -21.51 -2.30
N SER A 452 -0.39 -20.29 -2.21
CA SER A 452 -1.53 -19.84 -3.00
C SER A 452 -1.18 -19.76 -4.48
N THR A 453 -2.20 -19.78 -5.34
CA THR A 453 -2.00 -19.23 -6.69
C THR A 453 -1.67 -17.75 -6.60
N SER A 454 -0.98 -17.22 -7.61
CA SER A 454 -0.74 -15.78 -7.68
C SER A 454 -2.08 -15.06 -7.80
N THR A 455 -2.30 -14.06 -6.96
CA THR A 455 -3.37 -13.06 -7.07
C THR A 455 -2.78 -11.76 -7.63
N THR A 456 -3.63 -10.81 -8.01
CA THR A 456 -3.18 -9.49 -8.46
C THR A 456 -3.46 -8.45 -7.39
N ALA A 457 -2.43 -7.69 -7.01
CA ALA A 457 -2.58 -6.47 -6.21
C ALA A 457 -2.22 -5.27 -7.08
N THR A 458 -2.97 -4.17 -6.96
CA THR A 458 -2.71 -2.95 -7.74
C THR A 458 -2.05 -1.89 -6.88
N GLN A 459 -1.04 -1.22 -7.43
CA GLN A 459 -0.42 -0.04 -6.83
C GLN A 459 -0.52 1.15 -7.78
N ILE A 460 -0.65 2.34 -7.18
CA ILE A 460 -0.73 3.62 -7.88
C ILE A 460 0.40 4.53 -7.44
N HIS A 461 0.88 5.33 -8.38
CA HIS A 461 1.83 6.41 -8.12
C HIS A 461 1.05 7.69 -7.80
N GLN A 462 1.58 8.49 -6.88
CA GLN A 462 0.95 9.70 -6.38
C GLN A 462 1.91 10.88 -6.50
N ASN A 463 1.52 11.93 -7.21
CA ASN A 463 2.17 13.23 -7.16
C ASN A 463 1.43 14.14 -6.19
N TRP A 464 1.98 14.29 -4.98
CA TRP A 464 1.33 14.97 -3.87
C TRP A 464 1.37 16.51 -3.97
N GLY A 465 2.19 17.09 -4.86
CA GLY A 465 2.38 18.54 -4.94
C GLY A 465 3.19 19.15 -3.78
N TRP A 466 4.09 18.36 -3.17
CA TRP A 466 4.95 18.76 -2.05
C TRP A 466 6.43 18.69 -2.38
N GLY A 467 6.79 18.74 -3.66
CA GLY A 467 8.19 18.76 -4.09
C GLY A 467 8.90 17.40 -4.02
N PRO A 468 10.21 17.38 -4.34
CA PRO A 468 11.00 16.16 -4.33
C PRO A 468 11.18 15.60 -2.92
N GLY A 469 11.35 14.28 -2.81
CA GLY A 469 11.57 13.60 -1.53
C GLY A 469 10.33 13.53 -0.63
N ARG A 470 9.13 13.83 -1.15
CA ARG A 470 7.86 13.78 -0.41
C ARG A 470 6.92 12.69 -0.93
N GLY A 471 7.45 11.56 -1.39
CA GLY A 471 6.64 10.41 -1.80
C GLY A 471 6.02 10.51 -3.19
N SER A 472 6.65 11.24 -4.11
CA SER A 472 6.20 11.42 -5.50
C SER A 472 7.29 11.12 -6.53
N GLY A 473 8.39 10.49 -6.10
CA GLY A 473 9.44 10.05 -6.98
C GLY A 473 9.01 8.86 -7.84
N PRO A 474 9.69 8.59 -8.97
CA PRO A 474 9.28 7.59 -9.96
C PRO A 474 9.34 6.12 -9.47
N SER A 475 9.78 5.91 -8.23
CA SER A 475 9.83 4.62 -7.54
C SER A 475 8.85 4.54 -6.36
N ASP A 476 7.99 5.53 -6.20
CA ASP A 476 7.10 5.67 -5.05
C ASP A 476 5.71 5.13 -5.41
N TRP A 477 5.29 4.08 -4.73
CA TRP A 477 4.08 3.34 -5.05
C TRP A 477 3.27 3.05 -3.80
N TYR A 478 1.96 3.25 -3.91
CA TYR A 478 1.00 3.10 -2.82
C TYR A 478 -0.05 2.06 -3.22
N ALA A 479 -0.48 1.23 -2.27
CA ALA A 479 -1.54 0.26 -2.50
C ALA A 479 -2.85 0.98 -2.83
N GLN A 480 -3.45 0.59 -3.95
CA GLN A 480 -4.64 1.24 -4.47
C GLN A 480 -5.83 1.10 -3.52
N ASP A 481 -5.96 -0.05 -2.86
CA ASP A 481 -7.09 -0.34 -1.97
C ASP A 481 -7.14 0.63 -0.77
N CYS A 482 -6.00 1.23 -0.37
CA CYS A 482 -5.97 2.30 0.63
C CYS A 482 -6.65 3.60 0.16
N PHE A 483 -7.15 3.68 -1.07
CA PHE A 483 -7.90 4.84 -1.58
C PHE A 483 -9.33 4.46 -1.97
N GLN A 484 -9.68 3.18 -1.90
CA GLN A 484 -11.00 2.64 -2.20
C GLN A 484 -11.70 2.28 -0.89
N SER A 485 -12.77 2.98 -0.50
CA SER A 485 -13.64 2.48 0.57
C SER A 485 -14.60 1.44 -0.01
N ASN A 486 -14.70 0.28 0.65
CA ASN A 486 -15.60 -0.81 0.25
C ASN A 486 -16.96 -0.73 0.98
N VAL A 487 -17.28 0.40 1.63
CA VAL A 487 -18.48 0.53 2.45
C VAL A 487 -19.64 1.09 1.60
N PRO A 488 -20.82 0.44 1.62
CA PRO A 488 -22.02 1.00 1.01
C PRO A 488 -22.41 2.32 1.70
N VAL A 489 -22.65 3.33 0.87
CA VAL A 489 -23.19 4.67 1.14
C VAL A 489 -24.01 4.74 2.44
N GLY A 490 -23.52 5.49 3.43
CA GLY A 490 -24.32 5.86 4.60
C GLY A 490 -23.57 6.39 5.83
N ARG A 491 -22.29 6.03 6.03
CA ARG A 491 -21.46 6.52 7.16
C ARG A 491 -19.95 6.59 6.87
N ASP A 492 -19.56 6.80 5.62
CA ASP A 492 -18.15 6.96 5.25
C ASP A 492 -17.71 8.42 5.42
N ILE A 493 -16.76 8.66 6.32
CA ILE A 493 -16.37 10.01 6.74
C ILE A 493 -15.06 10.53 6.12
N ASN A 494 -14.31 9.75 5.33
CA ASN A 494 -12.99 10.21 4.84
C ASN A 494 -12.83 10.31 3.34
N PHE A 495 -13.49 9.44 2.60
CA PHE A 495 -13.41 9.35 1.17
C PHE A 495 -14.82 9.09 0.67
N ASN A 496 -15.40 10.05 -0.04
CA ASN A 496 -16.59 9.81 -0.85
C ASN A 496 -16.41 10.26 -2.31
N HIS A 497 -15.36 11.03 -2.65
CA HIS A 497 -15.16 11.55 -4.00
C HIS A 497 -13.69 11.45 -4.42
N ALA A 498 -13.43 10.85 -5.58
CA ALA A 498 -12.18 11.03 -6.33
C ALA A 498 -12.56 11.78 -7.61
N ASN A 499 -11.87 12.85 -8.02
CA ASN A 499 -12.15 13.32 -9.37
C ASN A 499 -11.66 12.28 -10.34
N TYR A 500 -12.43 12.02 -11.38
CA TYR A 500 -11.92 11.29 -12.51
C TYR A 500 -11.71 12.35 -13.57
N ILE A 501 -10.54 12.98 -13.54
CA ILE A 501 -10.17 13.89 -14.63
C ILE A 501 -9.86 13.03 -15.84
N VAL A 502 -10.88 12.86 -16.67
CA VAL A 502 -10.73 12.41 -18.05
C VAL A 502 -10.36 13.63 -18.86
N ALA A 503 -9.07 13.80 -19.16
CA ALA A 503 -8.66 14.73 -20.20
C ALA A 503 -8.95 14.08 -21.57
N TYR A 504 -9.84 14.68 -22.37
CA TYR A 504 -9.79 14.50 -23.83
C TYR A 504 -8.68 15.42 -24.36
N ILE A 505 -7.48 14.88 -24.57
CA ILE A 505 -6.44 15.57 -25.35
C ILE A 505 -6.61 15.12 -26.80
N THR A 506 -7.70 15.58 -27.42
CA THR A 506 -7.70 15.66 -28.88
C THR A 506 -7.33 17.09 -29.24
N PRO A 507 -6.43 17.29 -30.23
CA PRO A 507 -6.17 18.63 -30.74
C PRO A 507 -7.46 19.21 -31.32
N LEU A 508 -7.75 20.48 -30.99
CA LEU A 508 -8.67 21.30 -31.79
C LEU A 508 -8.05 21.55 -33.17
#